data_AF-A0A925TVN6-F1
#
_entry.id   AF-A0A925TVN6-F1
#
_cell.length_a   1.000
_cell.length_b   1.000
_cell.length_c   1.000
_cell.angle_alpha   90.00
_cell.angle_beta   90.00
_cell.angle_gamma   90.00
#
_symmetry.space_group_name_H-M   'P 1'
#
loop_
_entity.id
_entity.type
_entity.pdbx_description
1 polymer ?
#
loop_
_entity_poly.entity_id
_entity_poly.type
_entity_poly.pdbx_seq_one_letter_code
_entity_poly.pdbx_strand_id
1 'polypeptide(L)'
;MNQFALDDPVKMKKYIGMFLQSAPQAIAKMKEQHSAKDWVHLKTTAHSLKPQLAYMGIESLKENILRIEEYAGDEKNHDVILQLIETVEKKCAVAFAELSNVVEELSKT
;
A
#
# COMPACT_ATOMS: atom_id res chain seq x y z
N MET A 1 11.25 1.88 14.59
CA MET A 1 11.14 2.60 13.29
C MET A 1 12.38 2.24 12.49
N ASN A 2 12.21 1.56 11.35
CA ASN A 2 13.34 0.97 10.61
C ASN A 2 14.27 2.05 10.02
N GLN A 3 15.55 1.74 10.11
CA GLN A 3 16.70 2.66 10.19
C GLN A 3 17.32 3.02 8.82
N PHE A 4 16.65 2.76 7.70
CA PHE A 4 17.36 2.53 6.42
C PHE A 4 17.26 3.64 5.36
N ALA A 5 16.51 4.71 5.59
CA ALA A 5 16.37 5.80 4.61
C ALA A 5 17.11 7.10 5.01
N LEU A 6 17.76 7.14 6.18
CA LEU A 6 18.39 8.37 6.69
C LEU A 6 19.65 8.80 5.93
N ASP A 7 20.27 7.95 5.10
CA ASP A 7 21.57 8.25 4.46
C ASP A 7 21.51 8.82 3.04
N ASP A 8 20.34 8.85 2.38
CA ASP A 8 20.25 9.36 1.00
C ASP A 8 18.89 10.03 0.72
N PRO A 9 18.79 11.36 0.96
CA PRO A 9 17.58 12.15 0.70
C PRO A 9 17.06 12.05 -0.75
N VAL A 10 17.97 11.86 -1.72
CA VAL A 10 17.61 11.72 -3.14
C VAL A 10 16.89 10.40 -3.37
N LYS A 11 17.41 9.31 -2.82
CA LYS A 11 16.74 8.01 -2.87
C LYS A 11 15.41 8.05 -2.12
N MET A 12 15.37 8.64 -0.93
CA MET A 12 14.14 8.76 -0.14
C MET A 12 13.03 9.46 -0.94
N LYS A 13 13.32 10.64 -1.50
CA LYS A 13 12.36 11.39 -2.34
C LYS A 13 11.88 10.56 -3.53
N LYS A 14 12.78 9.87 -4.23
CA LYS A 14 12.44 9.00 -5.36
C LYS A 14 11.47 7.89 -4.96
N TYR A 15 11.76 7.15 -3.89
CA TYR A 15 10.94 6.01 -3.49
C TYR A 15 9.61 6.43 -2.86
N ILE A 16 9.57 7.52 -2.09
CA ILE A 16 8.31 8.09 -1.62
C ILE A 16 7.45 8.53 -2.81
N GLY A 17 8.03 9.21 -3.79
CA GLY A 17 7.33 9.60 -5.01
C GLY A 17 6.76 8.41 -5.77
N MET A 18 7.53 7.33 -5.92
CA MET A 18 7.05 6.09 -6.53
C MET A 18 5.87 5.50 -5.76
N PHE A 19 5.98 5.41 -4.42
CA PHE A 19 4.92 4.90 -3.56
C PHE A 19 3.63 5.72 -3.65
N LEU A 20 3.73 7.04 -3.61
CA LEU A 20 2.60 7.98 -3.75
C LEU A 20 1.88 7.83 -5.09
N GLN A 21 2.57 7.33 -6.13
CA GLN A 21 1.96 7.04 -7.43
C GLN A 21 1.38 5.62 -7.52
N SER A 22 2.12 4.60 -7.08
CA SER A 22 1.76 3.20 -7.29
C SER A 22 0.73 2.66 -6.29
N ALA A 23 0.80 3.08 -5.02
CA ALA A 23 -0.07 2.54 -3.98
C ALA A 23 -1.56 2.90 -4.19
N PRO A 24 -1.94 4.15 -4.54
CA PRO A 24 -3.34 4.46 -4.85
C PRO A 24 -3.89 3.63 -6.02
N GLN A 25 -3.09 3.42 -7.06
CA GLN A 25 -3.47 2.62 -8.23
C GLN A 25 -3.68 1.15 -7.85
N ALA A 26 -2.78 0.59 -7.03
CA ALA A 26 -2.93 -0.78 -6.53
C ALA A 26 -4.20 -0.95 -5.69
N ILE A 27 -4.54 0.02 -4.84
CA ILE A 27 -5.75 0.00 -4.02
C ILE A 27 -7.02 0.07 -4.89
N ALA A 28 -7.06 0.98 -5.87
CA ALA A 28 -8.16 1.06 -6.82
C ALA A 28 -8.31 -0.24 -7.61
N LYS A 29 -7.19 -0.83 -8.05
CA LYS A 29 -7.17 -2.10 -8.78
C LYS A 29 -7.72 -3.25 -7.93
N MET A 30 -7.36 -3.35 -6.64
CA MET A 30 -7.93 -4.37 -5.75
C MET A 30 -9.45 -4.27 -5.62
N LYS A 31 -10.01 -3.05 -5.59
CA LYS A 31 -11.47 -2.86 -5.58
C LYS A 31 -12.12 -3.29 -6.89
N GLU A 32 -11.54 -2.94 -8.03
CA GLU A 32 -12.01 -3.39 -9.35
C GLU A 32 -11.99 -4.92 -9.46
N GLN A 33 -10.88 -5.55 -9.06
CA GLN A 33 -10.70 -6.99 -9.08
C GLN A 33 -11.68 -7.69 -8.15
N HIS A 34 -11.92 -7.14 -6.95
CA HIS A 34 -12.94 -7.65 -6.03
C HIS A 34 -14.34 -7.61 -6.66
N SER A 35 -14.72 -6.46 -7.25
CA SER A 35 -16.01 -6.31 -7.93
C SER A 35 -16.16 -7.24 -9.14
N ALA A 36 -15.06 -7.54 -9.83
CA ALA A 36 -15.03 -8.48 -10.96
C ALA A 36 -14.91 -9.96 -10.52
N LYS A 37 -14.77 -10.23 -9.22
CA LYS A 37 -14.45 -11.56 -8.65
C LYS A 37 -13.15 -12.16 -9.23
N ASP A 38 -12.19 -11.31 -9.58
CA ASP A 38 -10.89 -11.68 -10.11
C ASP A 38 -9.88 -11.90 -8.96
N TRP A 39 -10.07 -13.01 -8.24
CA TRP A 39 -9.32 -13.32 -7.03
C TRP A 39 -7.82 -13.54 -7.28
N VAL A 40 -7.47 -14.11 -8.43
CA VAL A 40 -6.09 -14.38 -8.83
C VAL A 40 -5.30 -13.08 -8.98
N HIS A 41 -5.86 -12.10 -9.69
CA HIS A 41 -5.19 -10.81 -9.82
C HIS A 41 -5.29 -9.99 -8.54
N LEU A 42 -6.38 -10.09 -7.77
CA LEU A 42 -6.49 -9.43 -6.45
C LEU A 42 -5.36 -9.85 -5.52
N LYS A 43 -5.14 -11.17 -5.38
CA LYS A 43 -4.00 -11.72 -4.63
C LYS A 43 -2.67 -11.13 -5.12
N THR A 44 -2.46 -11.10 -6.43
CA THR A 44 -1.22 -10.61 -7.04
C THR A 44 -0.99 -9.13 -6.76
N THR A 45 -2.05 -8.31 -6.83
CA THR A 45 -1.99 -6.88 -6.51
C THR A 45 -1.74 -6.64 -5.01
N ALA A 46 -2.36 -7.42 -4.13
CA ALA A 46 -2.10 -7.34 -2.69
C ALA A 46 -0.63 -7.71 -2.38
N HIS A 47 -0.12 -8.77 -2.99
CA HIS A 47 1.27 -9.20 -2.85
C HIS A 47 2.27 -8.11 -3.26
N SER A 48 2.01 -7.40 -4.36
CA SER A 48 2.90 -6.35 -4.86
C SER A 48 2.85 -5.06 -4.03
N LEU A 49 1.72 -4.79 -3.34
CA LEU A 49 1.58 -3.63 -2.45
C LEU A 49 2.25 -3.86 -1.09
N LYS A 50 2.27 -5.10 -0.57
CA LYS A 50 2.87 -5.47 0.71
C LYS A 50 4.30 -4.95 0.93
N PRO A 51 5.28 -5.18 0.03
CA PRO A 51 6.65 -4.68 0.22
C PRO A 51 6.74 -3.15 0.16
N GLN A 52 5.84 -2.48 -0.56
CA GLN A 52 5.83 -1.02 -0.63
C GLN A 52 5.41 -0.41 0.71
N LEU A 53 4.39 -0.99 1.36
CA LEU A 53 3.96 -0.58 2.71
C LEU A 53 5.06 -0.80 3.74
N ALA A 54 5.75 -1.94 3.68
CA ALA A 54 6.88 -2.24 4.56
C ALA A 54 8.05 -1.26 4.33
N TYR A 55 8.33 -0.93 3.07
CA TYR A 55 9.39 0.03 2.72
C TYR A 55 9.09 1.44 3.22
N MET A 56 7.82 1.85 3.24
CA MET A 56 7.37 3.11 3.84
C MET A 56 7.20 3.06 5.36
N GLY A 57 7.46 1.90 6.00
CA GLY A 57 7.33 1.73 7.44
C GLY A 57 5.88 1.70 7.94
N ILE A 58 4.89 1.47 7.06
CA ILE A 58 3.47 1.42 7.39
C ILE A 58 3.11 0.03 7.92
N GLU A 59 3.75 -0.38 9.02
CA GLU A 59 3.59 -1.71 9.62
C GLU A 59 2.14 -1.98 10.07
N SER A 60 1.39 -0.92 10.39
CA SER A 60 -0.02 -1.02 10.82
C SER A 60 -0.98 -1.56 9.75
N LEU A 61 -0.50 -1.70 8.49
CA LEU A 61 -1.25 -2.26 7.37
C LEU A 61 -0.75 -3.63 6.91
N LYS A 62 0.37 -4.11 7.46
CA LYS A 62 1.00 -5.37 7.06
C LYS A 62 0.06 -6.56 7.21
N GLU A 63 -0.66 -6.64 8.32
CA GLU A 63 -1.60 -7.72 8.57
C GLU A 63 -2.84 -7.64 7.67
N ASN A 64 -3.35 -6.43 7.41
CA ASN A 64 -4.47 -6.21 6.51
C ASN A 64 -4.16 -6.70 5.09
N ILE A 65 -3.02 -6.27 4.53
CA ILE A 65 -2.65 -6.63 3.16
C ILE A 65 -2.32 -8.13 3.03
N LEU A 66 -1.75 -8.74 4.07
CA LEU A 66 -1.50 -10.18 4.12
C LEU A 66 -2.83 -10.96 4.10
N ARG A 67 -3.80 -10.56 4.91
CA ARG A 67 -5.12 -11.23 4.93
C ARG A 67 -5.87 -11.08 3.61
N ILE A 68 -5.74 -9.93 2.94
CA ILE A 68 -6.30 -9.75 1.58
C ILE A 68 -5.67 -10.76 0.61
N GLU A 69 -4.33 -10.88 0.63
CA GLU A 69 -3.59 -11.83 -0.21
C GLU A 69 -4.01 -13.29 0.05
N GLU A 70 -4.10 -13.70 1.33
CA GLU A 70 -4.51 -15.04 1.74
C GLU A 70 -5.95 -15.34 1.37
N TYR A 71 -6.89 -14.46 1.70
CA TYR A 71 -8.32 -14.69 1.46
C TYR A 71 -8.67 -14.69 -0.03
N ALA A 72 -7.99 -13.88 -0.83
CA ALA A 72 -8.11 -13.94 -2.28
C ALA A 72 -7.49 -15.22 -2.85
N GLY A 73 -6.34 -15.68 -2.33
CA GLY A 73 -5.72 -16.93 -2.74
C GLY A 73 -6.53 -18.18 -2.42
N ASP A 74 -7.25 -18.17 -1.30
CA ASP A 74 -8.13 -19.24 -0.86
C ASP A 74 -9.59 -19.07 -1.36
N GLU A 75 -9.86 -18.00 -2.10
CA GLU A 75 -11.19 -17.62 -2.60
C GLU A 75 -12.29 -17.62 -1.52
N LYS A 76 -11.97 -17.11 -0.32
CA LYS A 76 -12.86 -17.10 0.85
C LYS A 76 -13.07 -15.70 1.41
N ASN A 77 -14.07 -15.57 2.30
CA ASN A 77 -14.32 -14.35 3.07
C ASN A 77 -14.42 -13.08 2.19
N HIS A 78 -15.11 -13.16 1.06
CA HIS A 78 -15.15 -12.08 0.06
C HIS A 78 -15.59 -10.74 0.65
N ASP A 79 -16.58 -10.72 1.53
CA ASP A 79 -17.03 -9.49 2.20
C ASP A 79 -15.96 -8.88 3.12
N VAL A 80 -15.14 -9.74 3.75
CA VAL A 80 -14.04 -9.30 4.61
C VAL A 80 -12.89 -8.72 3.77
N ILE A 81 -12.63 -9.28 2.58
CA ILE A 81 -11.62 -8.73 1.66
C ILE A 81 -11.94 -7.26 1.36
N LEU A 82 -13.20 -6.93 1.05
CA LEU A 82 -13.59 -5.55 0.75
C LEU A 82 -13.37 -4.62 1.95
N GLN A 83 -13.79 -5.02 3.16
CA GLN A 83 -13.58 -4.25 4.38
C GLN A 83 -12.08 -4.01 4.68
N LEU A 84 -11.24 -5.02 4.40
CA LEU A 84 -9.80 -4.89 4.55
C LEU A 84 -9.22 -3.92 3.51
N ILE A 85 -9.67 -3.96 2.25
CA ILE A 85 -9.25 -3.02 1.20
C ILE A 85 -9.62 -1.58 1.59
N GLU A 86 -10.84 -1.35 2.09
CA GLU A 86 -11.28 -0.03 2.56
C GLU A 86 -10.45 0.46 3.76
N THR A 87 -10.08 -0.45 4.66
CA THR A 87 -9.18 -0.12 5.78
C THR A 87 -7.79 0.27 5.30
N VAL A 88 -7.24 -0.46 4.31
CA VAL A 88 -5.96 -0.13 3.66
C VAL A 88 -6.05 1.24 3.01
N GLU A 89 -7.10 1.52 2.23
CA GLU A 89 -7.31 2.81 1.57
C GLU A 89 -7.34 3.97 2.57
N LYS A 90 -8.16 3.86 3.63
CA LYS A 90 -8.32 4.93 4.62
C LYS A 90 -7.00 5.26 5.33
N LYS A 91 -6.24 4.24 5.74
CA LYS A 91 -4.95 4.44 6.41
C LYS A 91 -3.86 4.92 5.44
N CYS A 92 -3.85 4.42 4.21
CA CYS A 92 -2.95 4.91 3.17
C CYS A 92 -3.20 6.38 2.85
N ALA A 93 -4.45 6.85 2.83
CA ALA A 93 -4.76 8.26 2.61
C ALA A 93 -4.09 9.18 3.65
N VAL A 94 -4.07 8.78 4.92
CA VAL A 94 -3.35 9.50 5.98
C VAL A 94 -1.85 9.48 5.72
N ALA A 95 -1.28 8.31 5.43
CA ALA A 95 0.15 8.17 5.14
C ALA A 95 0.57 8.96 3.89
N PHE A 96 -0.27 9.03 2.85
CA PHE A 96 0.01 9.81 1.65
C PHE A 96 0.10 11.30 1.93
N ALA A 97 -0.76 11.84 2.80
CA ALA A 97 -0.68 13.23 3.21
C ALA A 97 0.62 13.53 3.98
N GLU A 98 1.00 12.66 4.92
CA GLU A 98 2.24 12.78 5.70
C GLU A 98 3.49 12.70 4.79
N LEU A 99 3.53 11.72 3.89
CA LEU A 99 4.64 11.51 2.97
C LEU A 99 4.77 12.61 1.91
N SER A 100 3.65 13.19 1.47
CA SER A 100 3.67 14.33 0.53
C SER A 100 4.35 15.54 1.16
N ASN A 101 4.04 15.84 2.43
CA ASN A 101 4.71 16.91 3.18
C ASN A 101 6.22 16.66 3.30
N VAL A 102 6.63 15.41 3.57
CA VAL A 102 8.06 15.04 3.63
C VAL A 102 8.77 15.32 2.29
N VAL A 103 8.15 14.98 1.16
CA VAL A 103 8.72 15.23 -0.18
C VAL A 103 8.82 16.72 -0.48
N GLU A 104 7.85 17.52 -0.05
CA GLU A 104 7.90 18.99 -0.20
C GLU A 104 9.05 19.61 0.60
N GLU A 105 9.24 19.21 1.86
CA GLU A 105 10.34 19.69 2.70
C GLU A 105 11.72 19.30 2.13
N LEU A 106 11.86 18.06 1.65
CA LEU A 106 13.08 17.59 0.97
C LEU A 106 13.35 18.31 -0.36
N SER A 107 12.37 19.00 -0.93
CA SER A 107 12.53 19.77 -2.17
C SER A 107 12.95 21.23 -1.94
N LYS A 108 12.90 21.70 -0.69
CA LYS A 108 13.30 23.06 -0.28
C LYS A 108 14.77 23.15 0.15
N THR A 109 15.44 22.00 0.27
CA THR A 109 16.86 21.86 0.66
C THR A 109 17.70 21.60 -0.59
#